data_AF-A0A8E2UAH6-F1
#
_entry.id   AF-A0A8E2UAH6-F1
#
_cell.length_a   1.000
_cell.length_b   1.000
_cell.length_c   1.000
_cell.angle_alpha   90.00
_cell.angle_beta   90.00
_cell.angle_gamma   90.00
#
_symmetry.space_group_name_H-M   'P 1'
#
loop_
_entity.id
_entity.type
_entity.pdbx_description
1 polymer ?
#
loop_
_entity_poly.entity_id
_entity_poly.type
_entity_poly.pdbx_seq_one_letter_code
_entity_poly.pdbx_strand_id
1 'polypeptide(L)' 'MASIKVHEGESIEKALKRFQKVASAQKAEARKREYHMNKKEKRIYKQKQNRKFK' A
#
# COMPACT_ATOMS: atom_id res chain seq x y z
N MET A 1 3.08 -1.88 -12.80
CA MET A 1 4.07 -1.11 -12.00
C MET A 1 3.56 0.32 -11.84
N ALA A 2 3.80 0.98 -10.71
CA ALA A 2 3.41 2.38 -10.54
C ALA A 2 4.33 3.27 -11.41
N SER A 3 3.78 3.91 -12.43
CA SER A 3 4.46 4.95 -13.22
C SER A 3 4.16 6.31 -12.60
N ILE A 4 5.18 7.17 -12.43
CA ILE A 4 4.98 8.54 -12.00
C ILE A 4 4.36 9.31 -13.17
N LYS A 5 3.03 9.51 -13.15
CA LYS A 5 2.36 10.45 -14.05
C LYS A 5 2.40 11.82 -13.40
N VAL A 6 3.14 12.74 -14.01
CA VAL A 6 3.16 14.16 -13.64
C VAL A 6 2.07 14.86 -14.45
N HIS A 7 1.22 15.65 -13.79
CA HIS A 7 0.22 16.46 -14.47
C HIS A 7 0.80 17.86 -14.77
N GLU A 8 0.36 18.50 -15.84
CA GLU A 8 0.78 19.87 -16.17
C GLU A 8 0.44 20.83 -15.02
N GLY A 9 1.42 21.67 -14.64
CA GLY A 9 1.31 22.61 -13.52
C GLY A 9 1.52 21.99 -12.12
N GLU A 10 1.82 20.69 -12.02
CA GLU A 10 2.10 20.04 -10.74
C GLU A 10 3.60 20.11 -10.36
N SER A 11 3.90 20.53 -9.13
CA SER A 11 5.28 20.48 -8.63
C SER A 11 5.75 19.03 -8.47
N ILE A 12 7.04 18.80 -8.70
CA ILE A 12 7.68 17.48 -8.58
C ILE A 12 7.44 16.88 -7.18
N GLU A 13 7.51 17.69 -6.13
CA GLU A 13 7.26 17.26 -4.75
C GLU A 13 5.86 16.70 -4.54
N LYS A 14 4.84 17.34 -5.14
CA LYS A 14 3.44 16.90 -5.03
C LYS A 14 3.22 15.59 -5.80
N ALA A 15 3.84 15.47 -6.97
CA ALA A 15 3.84 14.22 -7.73
C ALA A 15 4.53 13.08 -6.97
N LEU A 16 5.66 13.35 -6.32
CA LEU A 16 6.39 12.37 -5.48
C LEU A 16 5.56 11.93 -4.27
N LYS A 17 4.91 12.88 -3.58
CA LYS A 17 4.04 12.56 -2.45
C LYS A 17 2.87 11.65 -2.85
N ARG A 18 2.25 11.91 -4.00
CA ARG A 18 1.21 11.04 -4.57
C ARG A 18 1.76 9.67 -4.94
N PHE A 19 2.92 9.61 -5.59
CA PHE A 19 3.58 8.36 -5.93
C PHE A 19 3.89 7.53 -4.69
N GLN A 20 4.49 8.12 -3.65
CA GLN A 20 4.77 7.43 -2.39
C GLN A 20 3.51 6.87 -1.74
N LYS A 21 2.42 7.65 -1.73
CA LYS A 21 1.11 7.18 -1.21
C LYS A 21 0.64 5.92 -1.94
N VAL A 22 0.62 5.95 -3.27
CA VAL A 22 0.19 4.80 -4.09
C VAL A 22 1.15 3.62 -3.96
N ALA A 23 2.46 3.87 -3.99
CA ALA A 23 3.49 2.84 -3.88
C ALA A 23 3.46 2.14 -2.52
N SER A 24 3.17 2.86 -1.43
CA SER A 24 3.07 2.27 -0.09
C SER A 24 1.97 1.20 0.00
N ALA A 25 0.81 1.45 -0.61
CA ALA A 25 -0.31 0.50 -0.67
C ALA A 25 0.06 -0.76 -1.47
N GLN A 26 0.70 -0.58 -2.64
CA GLN A 26 1.14 -1.69 -3.48
C GLN A 26 2.23 -2.55 -2.80
N LYS A 27 3.21 -1.92 -2.13
CA LYS A 27 4.25 -2.64 -1.36
C LYS A 27 3.67 -3.47 -0.20
N ALA A 28 2.60 -2.99 0.43
CA ALA A 28 1.94 -3.73 1.50
C ALA A 28 1.17 -4.94 0.98
N GLU A 29 0.56 -4.82 -0.20
CA GLU A 29 -0.14 -5.93 -0.85
C GLU A 29 0.81 -6.99 -1.41
N ALA A 30 1.93 -6.56 -2.04
CA ALA A 30 2.96 -7.47 -2.51
C ALA A 30 3.53 -8.34 -1.37
N ARG A 31 3.85 -7.74 -0.22
CA ARG A 31 4.33 -8.46 0.97
C ARG A 31 3.32 -9.49 1.51
N LYS A 32 2.01 -9.25 1.38
CA LYS A 32 0.97 -10.23 1.77
C LYS A 32 0.90 -11.43 0.82
N ARG A 33 1.32 -11.25 -0.43
CA ARG A 33 1.31 -12.27 -1.48
C ARG A 33 2.65 -13.00 -1.62
N GLU A 34 3.69 -12.48 -0.97
CA GLU A 34 5.05 -13.06 -0.94
C GLU A 34 5.05 -14.49 -0.37
N TYR A 35 4.18 -14.76 0.60
CA TYR A 35 4.01 -16.10 1.17
C TYR A 35 2.53 -16.48 1.20
N HIS A 36 2.25 -17.77 0.97
CA HIS A 36 0.91 -18.30 1.14
C HIS A 36 0.52 -18.30 2.62
N MET A 37 -0.44 -17.47 3.01
CA MET A 37 -1.05 -17.52 4.34
C MET A 37 -2.28 -18.43 4.38
N ASN A 38 -2.37 -19.27 5.41
CA ASN A 38 -3.54 -20.11 5.67
C ASN A 38 -4.72 -19.25 6.17
N LYS A 39 -5.95 -19.76 6.11
CA LYS A 39 -7.18 -19.04 6.48
C LYS A 39 -7.13 -18.46 7.90
N LYS A 40 -6.52 -19.17 8.86
CA LYS A 40 -6.36 -18.74 10.25
C LYS A 40 -5.47 -17.49 10.36
N GLU A 41 -4.33 -17.49 9.68
CA GLU A 41 -3.36 -16.38 9.69
C GLU A 41 -3.95 -15.13 9.03
N LYS A 42 -4.67 -15.31 7.91
CA LYS A 42 -5.42 -14.21 7.26
C LYS A 42 -6.43 -13.56 8.21
N ARG A 43 -7.14 -14.36 9.02
CA ARG A 43 -8.11 -13.85 10.01
C ARG A 43 -7.42 -13.05 11.12
N ILE A 44 -6.33 -13.57 11.67
CA ILE A 44 -5.52 -12.88 12.70
C ILE A 44 -4.98 -11.56 12.15
N TYR A 45 -4.43 -11.58 10.94
CA TYR A 45 -3.92 -10.39 10.26
C TYR A 45 -5.00 -9.31 10.13
N LYS A 46 -6.20 -9.67 9.66
CA LYS A 46 -7.34 -8.74 9.51
C LYS A 46 -7.78 -8.16 10.86
N GLN A 47 -7.84 -8.99 11.90
CA GLN A 47 -8.19 -8.54 13.25
C GLN A 47 -7.17 -7.53 13.81
N LYS A 48 -5.86 -7.79 13.62
CA LYS A 48 -4.79 -6.86 14.02
C LYS A 48 -4.87 -5.53 13.27
N GLN A 49 -5.18 -5.54 11.97
CA GLN A 49 -5.38 -4.30 11.21
C GLN A 49 -6.54 -3.47 11.77
N ASN A 50 -7.69 -4.10 12.06
CA ASN A 50 -8.86 -3.38 12.59
C ASN A 50 -8.63 -2.79 13.99
N ARG A 51 -7.84 -3.45 14.84
CA ARG A 51 -7.49 -2.94 16.19
C ARG A 51 -6.57 -1.72 16.15
N LYS A 52 -5.82 -1.51 15.07
CA LYS A 52 -4.87 -0.41 14.95
C LYS A 52 -5.54 0.95 14.70
N PHE A 53 -6.84 0.95 14.39
CA PHE A 53 -7.65 2.13 14.08
C PHE A 53 -8.75 2.40 15.12
N LYS A 54 -8.67 1.77 16.30
CA LYS A 54 -9.58 1.98 17.43
C LYS A 54 -8.77 2.54 18.60
#